data_AF-A0A7C4SQH7-F1
#
_entry.id   AF-A0A7C4SQH7-F1
#
_cell.length_a   1.000
_cell.length_b   1.000
_cell.length_c   1.000
_cell.angle_alpha   90.00
_cell.angle_beta   90.00
_cell.angle_gamma   90.00
#
_symmetry.space_group_name_H-M   'P 1'
#
loop_
_entity.id
_entity.type
_entity.pdbx_description
1 polymer ?
#
loop_
_entity_poly.entity_id
_entity_poly.type
_entity_poly.pdbx_seq_one_letter_code
_entity_poly.pdbx_strand_id
1 'polypeptide(L)'
;MEKISAVLLTRNEEKNIERCLQSIDWVDEIVIVDTGSTDRTLVLAERYTERIVHGDISKGFAYNRNLGNDSATHDWILKMEPDEVVPEALRVEIREKIEAPDRADGYYAPRRNYFGPKWIRGCGWYPMPQIRLFDKRKARWKGIIHEWLEIQGRTASFQTDVIHYSYDDIQHYLRKFNLYTSFDGQRLKEEGLRITPWNMPSRFFLRPLFSFLKSYLFQRGWKDGFYGYAVSLFSAFYVLVKYMKLYEMQNEENSNRPERLLDS
;
A
#
# COMPACT_ATOMS: atom_id res chain seq x y z
N MET A 1 -20.51 12.04 -20.79
CA MET A 1 -19.42 12.04 -19.81
C MET A 1 -19.35 10.64 -19.24
N GLU A 2 -18.17 10.02 -19.31
CA GLU A 2 -17.88 8.74 -18.70
C GLU A 2 -18.07 8.84 -17.18
N LYS A 3 -18.71 7.83 -16.60
CA LYS A 3 -18.99 7.77 -15.17
C LYS A 3 -17.88 7.00 -14.45
N ILE A 4 -17.56 7.43 -13.23
CA ILE A 4 -16.48 6.86 -12.43
C ILE A 4 -17.03 6.33 -11.11
N SER A 5 -16.65 5.10 -10.77
CA SER A 5 -16.83 4.54 -9.43
C SER A 5 -15.50 4.57 -8.69
N ALA A 6 -15.43 5.22 -7.55
CA ALA A 6 -14.32 5.07 -6.62
C ALA A 6 -14.51 3.82 -5.77
N VAL A 7 -13.46 3.01 -5.64
CA VAL A 7 -13.47 1.77 -4.84
C VAL A 7 -12.38 1.86 -3.79
N LEU A 8 -12.78 1.77 -2.52
CA LEU A 8 -11.90 1.83 -1.35
C LEU A 8 -11.92 0.48 -0.63
N LEU A 9 -10.76 -0.01 -0.25
CA LEU A 9 -10.62 -1.11 0.70
C LEU A 9 -10.21 -0.54 2.04
N THR A 10 -10.95 -0.83 3.11
CA THR A 10 -10.73 -0.20 4.41
C THR A 10 -10.82 -1.19 5.58
N ARG A 11 -10.16 -0.81 6.67
CA ARG A 11 -10.29 -1.41 7.99
C ARG A 11 -9.69 -0.49 9.05
N ASN A 12 -10.51 0.01 9.96
CA ASN A 12 -10.09 0.86 11.09
C ASN A 12 -9.30 2.11 10.67
N GLU A 13 -9.90 2.92 9.81
CA GLU A 13 -9.32 4.12 9.21
C GLU A 13 -10.11 5.39 9.54
N GLU A 14 -10.73 5.45 10.73
CA GLU A 14 -11.56 6.60 11.15
C GLU A 14 -10.81 7.95 11.10
N LYS A 15 -9.48 7.92 11.21
CA LYS A 15 -8.61 9.11 11.14
C LYS A 15 -8.42 9.65 9.72
N ASN A 16 -8.54 8.78 8.72
CA ASN A 16 -8.14 9.09 7.35
C ASN A 16 -9.33 9.10 6.38
N ILE A 17 -10.32 8.23 6.61
CA ILE A 17 -11.38 7.94 5.64
C ILE A 17 -12.19 9.18 5.25
N GLU A 18 -12.50 10.08 6.20
CA GLU A 18 -13.25 11.29 5.89
C GLU A 18 -12.51 12.22 4.93
N ARG A 19 -11.21 12.45 5.18
CA ARG A 19 -10.36 13.28 4.30
C ARG A 19 -10.23 12.66 2.91
N CYS A 20 -10.12 11.32 2.83
CA CYS A 20 -10.08 10.62 1.57
C CYS A 20 -11.38 10.82 0.78
N LEU A 21 -12.52 10.53 1.40
CA LEU A 21 -13.84 10.61 0.78
C LEU A 21 -14.20 12.03 0.32
N GLN A 22 -13.86 13.05 1.09
CA GLN A 22 -14.02 14.46 0.68
C GLN A 22 -13.25 14.78 -0.60
N SER A 23 -12.06 14.20 -0.79
CA SER A 23 -11.23 14.48 -1.98
C SER A 23 -11.75 13.83 -3.26
N ILE A 24 -12.71 12.91 -3.15
CA ILE A 24 -13.28 12.17 -4.26
C ILE A 24 -14.80 12.32 -4.37
N ASP A 25 -15.41 13.29 -3.66
CA ASP A 25 -16.85 13.54 -3.67
C ASP A 25 -17.44 13.89 -5.06
N TRP A 26 -16.57 14.19 -6.01
CA TRP A 26 -16.87 14.51 -7.40
C TRP A 26 -17.08 13.30 -8.31
N VAL A 27 -16.82 12.08 -7.83
CA VAL A 27 -17.08 10.84 -8.59
C VAL A 27 -18.57 10.53 -8.60
N ASP A 28 -19.01 9.72 -9.57
CA ASP A 28 -20.42 9.37 -9.75
C ASP A 28 -20.90 8.34 -8.72
N GLU A 29 -19.97 7.55 -8.17
CA GLU A 29 -20.26 6.46 -7.25
C GLU A 29 -19.08 6.18 -6.32
N ILE A 30 -19.33 5.93 -5.04
CA ILE A 30 -18.34 5.46 -4.08
C ILE A 30 -18.74 4.08 -3.57
N VAL A 31 -17.80 3.14 -3.60
CA VAL A 31 -17.94 1.77 -3.08
C VAL A 31 -16.91 1.54 -1.98
N ILE A 32 -17.39 1.19 -0.79
CA ILE A 32 -16.52 0.84 0.34
C ILE A 32 -16.51 -0.66 0.51
N VAL A 33 -15.33 -1.26 0.50
CA VAL A 33 -15.10 -2.64 0.91
C VAL A 33 -14.52 -2.62 2.32
N ASP A 34 -15.31 -2.98 3.32
CA ASP A 34 -14.87 -3.04 4.71
C ASP A 34 -14.51 -4.47 5.11
N THR A 35 -13.33 -4.66 5.70
CA THR A 35 -12.84 -5.99 6.13
C THR A 35 -12.93 -6.22 7.64
N GLY A 36 -13.92 -5.58 8.28
CA GLY A 36 -14.18 -5.71 9.72
C GLY A 36 -13.63 -4.54 10.52
N SER A 37 -14.03 -3.31 10.16
CA SER A 37 -13.81 -2.14 11.01
C SER A 37 -14.62 -2.26 12.30
N THR A 38 -14.01 -1.85 13.41
CA THR A 38 -14.61 -1.82 14.75
C THR A 38 -14.59 -0.42 15.36
N ASP A 39 -13.96 0.54 14.69
CA ASP A 39 -13.94 1.95 15.03
C ASP A 39 -15.04 2.72 14.28
N ARG A 40 -14.96 4.06 14.21
CA ARG A 40 -15.99 4.88 13.56
C ARG A 40 -15.88 4.93 12.03
N THR A 41 -15.03 4.11 11.40
CA THR A 41 -14.80 4.12 9.94
C THR A 41 -16.10 4.05 9.15
N LEU A 42 -16.97 3.08 9.46
CA LEU A 42 -18.22 2.88 8.73
C LEU A 42 -19.20 4.04 8.94
N VAL A 43 -19.36 4.50 10.19
CA VAL A 43 -20.22 5.66 10.52
C VAL A 43 -19.79 6.91 9.74
N LEU A 44 -18.49 7.11 9.57
CA LEU A 44 -17.98 8.25 8.81
C LEU A 44 -18.22 8.07 7.30
N ALA A 45 -18.09 6.84 6.78
CA ALA A 45 -18.24 6.50 5.36
C ALA A 45 -19.71 6.52 4.88
N GLU A 46 -20.65 6.14 5.74
CA GLU A 46 -22.11 6.15 5.45
C GLU A 46 -22.65 7.53 5.06
N ARG A 47 -21.96 8.60 5.46
CA ARG A 47 -22.31 9.98 5.05
C ARG A 47 -22.01 10.27 3.57
N TYR A 48 -21.20 9.45 2.92
CA TYR A 48 -20.76 9.64 1.53
C TYR A 48 -21.36 8.60 0.58
N THR A 49 -21.73 7.42 1.07
CA THR A 49 -22.31 6.36 0.24
C THR A 49 -23.09 5.34 1.07
N GLU A 50 -24.13 4.79 0.47
CA GLU A 50 -24.86 3.63 1.00
C GLU A 50 -24.27 2.30 0.51
N ARG A 51 -23.33 2.32 -0.45
CA ARG A 51 -22.76 1.10 -1.04
C ARG A 51 -21.52 0.63 -0.28
N ILE A 52 -21.78 0.04 0.88
CA ILE A 52 -20.78 -0.60 1.72
C ILE A 52 -20.93 -2.11 1.56
N VAL A 53 -19.85 -2.79 1.15
CA VAL A 53 -19.78 -4.24 1.03
C VAL A 53 -18.77 -4.80 2.03
N HIS A 54 -19.12 -5.93 2.65
CA HIS A 54 -18.25 -6.56 3.63
C HIS A 54 -17.33 -7.59 2.96
N GLY A 55 -16.03 -7.31 3.04
CA GLY A 55 -14.97 -8.17 2.57
C GLY A 55 -14.53 -9.20 3.61
N ASP A 56 -13.68 -10.12 3.17
CA ASP A 56 -13.09 -11.18 3.97
C ASP A 56 -11.57 -11.11 3.86
N ILE A 57 -10.91 -10.67 4.93
CA ILE A 57 -9.46 -10.51 4.95
C ILE A 57 -8.72 -11.84 4.73
N SER A 58 -9.33 -12.98 5.10
CA SER A 58 -8.72 -14.31 4.92
C SER A 58 -8.59 -14.71 3.45
N LYS A 59 -9.39 -14.10 2.56
CA LYS A 59 -9.33 -14.33 1.10
C LYS A 59 -8.30 -13.45 0.39
N GLY A 60 -7.62 -12.56 1.12
CA GLY A 60 -6.54 -11.71 0.59
C GLY A 60 -7.02 -10.41 -0.07
N PHE A 61 -6.08 -9.50 -0.33
CA PHE A 61 -6.39 -8.15 -0.81
C PHE A 61 -7.03 -8.14 -2.21
N ALA A 62 -6.51 -8.96 -3.14
CA ALA A 62 -7.03 -9.00 -4.51
C ALA A 62 -8.50 -9.45 -4.57
N TYR A 63 -8.90 -10.41 -3.73
CA TYR A 63 -10.30 -10.82 -3.62
C TYR A 63 -11.18 -9.63 -3.22
N ASN A 64 -10.79 -8.90 -2.18
CA ASN A 64 -11.55 -7.77 -1.65
C ASN A 64 -11.60 -6.60 -2.64
N ARG A 65 -10.51 -6.31 -3.36
CA ARG A 65 -10.55 -5.30 -4.43
C ARG A 65 -11.45 -5.70 -5.57
N ASN A 66 -11.43 -6.96 -5.98
CA ASN A 66 -12.34 -7.46 -7.01
C ASN A 66 -13.80 -7.41 -6.54
N LEU A 67 -14.10 -7.74 -5.27
CA LEU A 67 -15.43 -7.60 -4.69
C LEU A 67 -15.95 -6.16 -4.82
N GLY A 68 -15.11 -5.17 -4.51
CA GLY A 68 -15.42 -3.76 -4.70
C GLY A 68 -15.65 -3.38 -6.17
N ASN A 69 -14.75 -3.79 -7.06
CA ASN A 69 -14.88 -3.53 -8.50
C ASN A 69 -16.16 -4.15 -9.09
N ASP A 70 -16.51 -5.37 -8.67
CA ASP A 70 -17.69 -6.11 -9.12
C ASP A 70 -18.99 -5.51 -8.56
N SER A 71 -18.91 -4.85 -7.40
CA SER A 71 -20.04 -4.15 -6.76
C SER A 71 -20.28 -2.76 -7.35
N ALA A 72 -19.29 -2.18 -8.03
CA ALA A 72 -19.42 -0.90 -8.72
C ALA A 72 -20.36 -1.01 -9.93
N THR A 73 -21.10 0.04 -10.25
CA THR A 73 -22.01 0.09 -11.41
C THR A 73 -21.40 0.71 -12.65
N HIS A 74 -20.27 1.41 -12.53
CA HIS A 74 -19.56 2.01 -13.66
C HIS A 74 -18.31 1.22 -14.04
N ASP A 75 -17.89 1.38 -15.29
CA ASP A 75 -16.76 0.65 -15.86
C ASP A 75 -15.42 1.22 -15.41
N TRP A 76 -15.32 2.55 -15.28
CA TRP A 76 -14.12 3.22 -14.79
C TRP A 76 -14.05 3.13 -13.26
N ILE A 77 -12.99 2.49 -12.78
CA ILE A 77 -12.69 2.35 -11.36
C ILE A 77 -11.55 3.28 -10.98
N LEU A 78 -11.83 4.21 -10.06
CA LEU A 78 -10.81 4.96 -9.32
C LEU A 78 -10.46 4.17 -8.05
N LYS A 79 -9.32 3.48 -8.08
CA LYS A 79 -8.81 2.74 -6.91
C LYS A 79 -8.31 3.73 -5.88
N MET A 80 -8.75 3.60 -4.63
CA MET A 80 -8.37 4.48 -3.54
C MET A 80 -7.99 3.69 -2.29
N GLU A 81 -7.00 4.18 -1.55
CA GLU A 81 -6.75 3.78 -0.16
C GLU A 81 -7.28 4.87 0.77
N PRO A 82 -7.73 4.52 1.98
CA PRO A 82 -8.31 5.48 2.92
C PRO A 82 -7.31 6.53 3.42
N ASP A 83 -6.00 6.30 3.32
CA ASP A 83 -4.92 7.24 3.66
C ASP A 83 -4.43 8.09 2.46
N GLU A 84 -5.18 8.09 1.35
CA GLU A 84 -4.87 8.84 0.14
C GLU A 84 -5.84 9.99 -0.13
N VAL A 85 -5.36 11.01 -0.83
CA VAL A 85 -6.12 12.20 -1.24
C VAL A 85 -5.88 12.48 -2.71
N VAL A 86 -6.96 12.70 -3.45
CA VAL A 86 -6.92 13.15 -4.84
C VAL A 86 -6.92 14.68 -4.86
N PRO A 87 -5.82 15.36 -5.24
CA PRO A 87 -5.83 16.81 -5.39
C PRO A 87 -6.69 17.22 -6.60
N GLU A 88 -7.23 18.44 -6.58
CA GLU A 88 -8.08 18.98 -7.66
C GLU A 88 -7.41 18.89 -9.04
N ALA A 89 -6.10 19.12 -9.12
CA ALA A 89 -5.35 18.97 -10.38
C ALA A 89 -5.40 17.53 -10.94
N LEU A 90 -5.37 16.50 -10.08
CA LEU A 90 -5.47 15.10 -10.51
C LEU A 90 -6.90 14.78 -10.94
N ARG A 91 -7.92 15.34 -10.27
CA ARG A 91 -9.32 15.23 -10.71
C ARG A 91 -9.50 15.78 -12.13
N VAL A 92 -9.02 17.00 -12.39
CA VAL A 92 -9.12 17.63 -13.72
C VAL A 92 -8.44 16.74 -14.76
N GLU A 93 -7.21 16.29 -14.48
CA GLU A 93 -6.46 15.42 -15.38
C GLU A 93 -7.17 14.07 -15.62
N ILE A 94 -7.78 13.46 -14.60
CA ILE A 94 -8.58 12.24 -14.74
C ILE A 94 -9.74 12.46 -15.72
N ARG A 95 -10.52 13.54 -15.53
CA ARG A 95 -11.69 13.83 -16.38
C ARG A 95 -11.27 14.09 -17.83
N GLU A 96 -10.17 14.80 -18.06
CA GLU A 96 -9.63 15.01 -19.41
C GLU A 96 -9.19 13.69 -20.07
N LYS A 97 -8.50 12.81 -19.34
CA LYS A 97 -7.96 11.56 -19.89
C LYS A 97 -9.02 10.52 -20.25
N ILE A 98 -10.15 10.47 -19.55
CA ILE A 98 -11.21 9.49 -19.86
C ILE A 98 -12.10 9.94 -21.02
N GLU A 99 -12.21 11.24 -21.26
CA GLU A 99 -12.97 11.81 -22.40
C GLU A 99 -12.13 11.89 -23.68
N ALA A 100 -10.81 11.71 -23.57
CA ALA A 100 -9.92 11.74 -24.72
C ALA A 100 -10.25 10.60 -25.74
N PRO A 101 -10.29 10.89 -27.06
CA PRO A 101 -10.52 9.87 -28.08
C PRO A 101 -9.48 8.75 -28.06
N ASP A 102 -8.24 9.09 -27.71
CA ASP A 102 -7.12 8.18 -27.53
C ASP A 102 -6.89 7.87 -26.04
N ARG A 103 -7.95 7.62 -25.27
CA ARG A 103 -7.81 7.16 -23.89
C ARG A 103 -7.14 5.79 -23.80
N ALA A 104 -6.32 5.60 -22.77
CA ALA A 104 -5.80 4.30 -22.37
C ALA A 104 -6.87 3.51 -21.60
N ASP A 105 -6.61 2.25 -21.29
CA ASP A 105 -7.48 1.36 -20.49
C ASP A 105 -7.12 1.38 -18.99
N GLY A 106 -5.97 1.96 -18.65
CA GLY A 106 -5.51 2.15 -17.28
C GLY A 106 -4.47 3.26 -17.16
N TYR A 107 -4.44 3.93 -16.01
CA TYR A 107 -3.60 5.07 -15.73
C TYR A 107 -2.91 4.94 -14.37
N TYR A 108 -1.59 5.07 -14.39
CA TYR A 108 -0.77 5.15 -13.19
C TYR A 108 -0.67 6.60 -12.70
N ALA A 109 -0.74 6.83 -11.39
CA ALA A 109 -0.42 8.12 -10.78
C ALA A 109 0.88 8.00 -9.97
N PRO A 110 1.81 8.97 -10.07
CA PRO A 110 2.88 9.13 -9.09
C PRO A 110 2.29 9.29 -7.68
N ARG A 111 3.01 8.83 -6.66
CA ARG A 111 2.56 8.88 -5.27
C ARG A 111 3.46 9.76 -4.42
N ARG A 112 2.87 10.81 -3.86
CA ARG A 112 3.52 11.71 -2.92
C ARG A 112 3.39 11.18 -1.50
N ASN A 113 4.39 10.43 -1.05
CA ASN A 113 4.38 9.78 0.26
C ASN A 113 4.82 10.74 1.38
N TYR A 114 3.97 10.90 2.39
CA TYR A 114 4.24 11.66 3.60
C TYR A 114 4.61 10.75 4.77
N PHE A 115 5.66 11.15 5.51
CA PHE A 115 5.97 10.63 6.84
C PHE A 115 5.75 11.76 7.83
N GLY A 116 4.68 11.67 8.61
CA GLY A 116 4.13 12.78 9.37
C GLY A 116 3.93 14.00 8.47
N PRO A 117 4.45 15.19 8.82
CA PRO A 117 4.28 16.39 8.02
C PRO A 117 5.19 16.45 6.78
N LYS A 118 6.16 15.54 6.65
CA LYS A 118 7.21 15.63 5.63
C LYS A 118 6.89 14.76 4.42
N TRP A 119 6.78 15.39 3.26
CA TRP A 119 6.89 14.69 1.98
C TRP A 119 8.33 14.18 1.78
N ILE A 120 8.47 12.86 1.62
CA ILE A 120 9.72 12.17 1.32
C ILE A 120 9.91 12.09 -0.20
N ARG A 121 10.94 12.77 -0.72
CA ARG A 121 11.27 12.83 -2.15
C ARG A 121 12.34 11.81 -2.53
N GLY A 122 13.26 11.57 -1.61
CA GLY A 122 14.35 10.61 -1.74
C GLY A 122 13.97 9.23 -1.24
N CYS A 123 14.96 8.45 -0.80
CA CYS A 123 14.80 7.12 -0.19
C CYS A 123 14.11 6.07 -1.08
N GLY A 124 13.89 6.37 -2.35
CA GLY A 124 13.13 5.54 -3.29
C GLY A 124 11.61 5.66 -3.13
N TRP A 125 11.12 6.62 -2.34
CA TRP A 125 9.69 6.80 -2.06
C TRP A 125 8.95 7.59 -3.13
N TYR A 126 9.65 8.27 -4.04
CA TYR A 126 9.05 9.00 -5.15
C TYR A 126 9.77 8.65 -6.45
N PRO A 127 9.06 8.49 -7.60
CA PRO A 127 7.62 8.69 -7.78
C PRO A 127 6.71 7.50 -7.43
N MET A 128 7.25 6.29 -7.27
CA MET A 128 6.51 5.05 -6.96
C MET A 128 5.09 4.98 -7.58
N PRO A 129 4.97 5.04 -8.92
CA PRO A 129 3.68 5.12 -9.57
C PRO A 129 2.83 3.88 -9.29
N GLN A 130 1.55 4.08 -9.04
CA GLN A 130 0.57 3.01 -8.83
C GLN A 130 -0.61 3.17 -9.76
N ILE A 131 -1.19 2.05 -10.21
CA ILE A 131 -2.42 2.08 -10.99
C ILE A 131 -3.50 2.78 -10.15
N ARG A 132 -4.13 3.79 -10.73
CA ARG A 132 -5.07 4.67 -10.05
C ARG A 132 -6.45 4.61 -10.66
N LEU A 133 -6.51 4.60 -11.98
CA LEU A 133 -7.75 4.58 -12.74
C LEU A 133 -7.69 3.48 -13.80
N PHE A 134 -8.72 2.66 -13.96
CA PHE A 134 -8.75 1.61 -14.97
C PHE A 134 -10.17 1.22 -15.37
N ASP A 135 -10.32 0.68 -16.58
CA ASP A 135 -11.57 0.05 -17.05
C ASP A 135 -11.64 -1.39 -16.50
N LYS A 136 -12.58 -1.65 -15.59
CA LYS A 136 -12.72 -2.96 -14.94
C LYS A 136 -13.09 -4.09 -15.89
N ARG A 137 -13.68 -3.79 -17.06
CA ARG A 137 -14.01 -4.82 -18.07
C ARG A 137 -12.75 -5.47 -18.65
N LYS A 138 -11.62 -4.78 -18.51
CA LYS A 138 -10.30 -5.20 -19.00
C LYS A 138 -9.30 -5.49 -17.88
N ALA A 139 -9.72 -5.40 -16.61
CA ALA A 139 -8.79 -5.43 -15.49
C ALA A 139 -9.26 -6.36 -14.36
N ARG A 140 -8.33 -7.12 -13.78
CA ARG A 140 -8.61 -7.98 -12.61
C ARG A 140 -7.42 -8.02 -11.66
N TRP A 141 -7.70 -7.90 -10.36
CA TRP A 141 -6.68 -8.10 -9.34
C TRP A 141 -6.33 -9.58 -9.21
N LYS A 142 -5.04 -9.89 -9.11
CA LYS A 142 -4.46 -11.23 -8.94
C LYS A 142 -3.50 -11.24 -7.75
N GLY A 143 -3.18 -12.41 -7.23
CA GLY A 143 -2.32 -12.60 -6.06
C GLY A 143 -3.10 -12.66 -4.74
N ILE A 144 -2.52 -13.30 -3.72
CA ILE A 144 -3.14 -13.41 -2.38
C ILE A 144 -2.51 -12.40 -1.43
N ILE A 145 -1.18 -12.37 -1.35
CA ILE A 145 -0.39 -11.52 -0.45
C ILE A 145 0.21 -10.32 -1.20
N HIS A 146 0.83 -10.58 -2.35
CA HIS A 146 1.34 -9.54 -3.25
C HIS A 146 0.37 -9.42 -4.40
N GLU A 147 -0.59 -8.52 -4.26
CA GLU A 147 -1.56 -8.29 -5.31
C GLU A 147 -0.98 -7.44 -6.44
N TRP A 148 -1.42 -7.71 -7.66
CA TRP A 148 -1.20 -6.85 -8.82
C TRP A 148 -2.47 -6.79 -9.65
N LEU A 149 -2.65 -5.70 -10.40
CA LEU A 149 -3.73 -5.58 -11.35
C LEU A 149 -3.24 -6.03 -12.73
N GLU A 150 -3.84 -7.09 -13.24
CA GLU A 150 -3.68 -7.50 -14.63
C GLU A 150 -4.64 -6.70 -15.49
N ILE A 151 -4.14 -5.99 -16.51
CA ILE A 151 -4.94 -5.17 -17.43
C ILE A 151 -4.69 -5.62 -18.88
N GLN A 152 -5.76 -5.91 -19.60
CA GLN A 152 -5.75 -6.24 -21.02
C GLN A 152 -6.00 -4.99 -21.84
N GLY A 153 -4.94 -4.22 -22.13
CA GLY A 153 -5.08 -2.99 -22.89
C GLY A 153 -3.89 -2.06 -22.76
N ARG A 154 -4.03 -0.85 -23.28
CA ARG A 154 -2.99 0.17 -23.17
C ARG A 154 -3.02 0.78 -21.78
N THR A 155 -1.85 1.00 -21.20
CA THR A 155 -1.71 1.79 -19.97
C THR A 155 -0.95 3.08 -20.24
N ALA A 156 -1.24 4.10 -19.46
CA ALA A 156 -0.58 5.41 -19.49
C ALA A 156 -0.32 5.91 -18.07
N SER A 157 0.17 7.14 -17.92
CA SER A 157 0.41 7.75 -16.62
C SER A 157 -0.14 9.17 -16.58
N PHE A 158 -0.69 9.52 -15.43
CA PHE A 158 -0.94 10.90 -15.04
C PHE A 158 0.38 11.60 -14.73
N GLN A 159 0.41 12.92 -14.94
CA GLN A 159 1.48 13.79 -14.51
C GLN A 159 1.28 14.25 -13.06
N THR A 160 0.03 14.28 -12.60
CA THR A 160 -0.32 14.75 -11.26
C THR A 160 -0.23 13.63 -10.22
N ASP A 161 0.35 13.97 -9.07
CA ASP A 161 0.51 13.04 -7.94
C ASP A 161 -0.83 12.76 -7.24
N VAL A 162 -0.99 11.54 -6.74
CA VAL A 162 -1.87 11.28 -5.58
C VAL A 162 -1.10 11.54 -4.29
N ILE A 163 -1.75 12.15 -3.30
CA ILE A 163 -1.14 12.41 -1.99
C ILE A 163 -1.41 11.20 -1.10
N HIS A 164 -0.39 10.67 -0.46
CA HIS A 164 -0.50 9.47 0.39
C HIS A 164 0.14 9.73 1.75
N TYR A 165 -0.68 9.65 2.81
CA TYR A 165 -0.25 9.84 4.19
C TYR A 165 0.21 8.51 4.79
N SER A 166 1.36 8.04 4.31
CA SER A 166 1.85 6.67 4.56
C SER A 166 1.99 6.32 6.04
N TYR A 167 2.48 7.27 6.84
CA TYR A 167 2.68 7.12 8.27
C TYR A 167 2.42 8.45 8.98
N ASP A 168 1.64 8.43 10.06
CA ASP A 168 1.38 9.63 10.87
C ASP A 168 2.60 10.03 11.71
N ASP A 169 3.25 9.02 12.28
CA ASP A 169 4.38 9.19 13.19
C ASP A 169 5.25 7.90 13.26
N ILE A 170 6.29 7.94 14.08
CA ILE A 170 7.21 6.82 14.29
C ILE A 170 6.50 5.63 14.94
N GLN A 171 5.55 5.86 15.86
CA GLN A 171 4.83 4.77 16.52
C GLN A 171 3.97 3.99 15.53
N HIS A 172 3.25 4.70 14.65
CA HIS A 172 2.51 4.12 13.53
C HIS A 172 3.46 3.34 12.60
N TYR A 173 4.60 3.94 12.24
CA TYR A 173 5.61 3.24 11.44
C TYR A 173 6.06 1.93 12.11
N LEU A 174 6.42 1.95 13.40
CA LEU A 174 6.93 0.76 14.10
C LEU A 174 5.89 -0.36 14.24
N ARG A 175 4.60 -0.03 14.40
CA ARG A 175 3.52 -1.03 14.37
C ARG A 175 3.46 -1.76 13.03
N LYS A 176 3.40 -1.00 11.92
CA LYS A 176 3.39 -1.55 10.55
C LYS A 176 4.69 -2.28 10.22
N PHE A 177 5.83 -1.73 10.64
CA PHE A 177 7.16 -2.32 10.50
C PHE A 177 7.22 -3.73 11.10
N ASN A 178 6.73 -3.90 12.34
CA ASN A 178 6.78 -5.20 12.99
C ASN A 178 5.91 -6.23 12.23
N LEU A 179 4.71 -5.84 11.82
CA LEU A 179 3.82 -6.69 11.05
C LEU A 179 4.43 -7.11 9.70
N TYR A 180 4.89 -6.14 8.90
CA TYR A 180 5.42 -6.39 7.57
C TYR A 180 6.73 -7.17 7.58
N THR A 181 7.63 -6.92 8.53
CA THR A 181 8.86 -7.73 8.67
C THR A 181 8.56 -9.18 9.04
N SER A 182 7.48 -9.45 9.80
CA SER A 182 7.02 -10.82 10.07
C SER A 182 6.49 -11.49 8.80
N PHE A 183 5.64 -10.80 8.04
CA PHE A 183 5.13 -11.34 6.77
C PHE A 183 6.25 -11.61 5.76
N ASP A 184 7.21 -10.69 5.62
CA ASP A 184 8.35 -10.91 4.74
C ASP A 184 9.28 -12.03 5.22
N GLY A 185 9.44 -12.19 6.54
CA GLY A 185 10.17 -13.32 7.12
C GLY A 185 9.52 -14.66 6.77
N GLN A 186 8.20 -14.74 6.95
CA GLN A 186 7.40 -15.93 6.60
C GLN A 186 7.46 -16.22 5.09
N ARG A 187 7.29 -15.20 4.24
CA ARG A 187 7.43 -15.35 2.79
C ARG A 187 8.79 -15.89 2.38
N LEU A 188 9.88 -15.36 2.94
CA LEU A 188 11.23 -15.85 2.64
C LEU A 188 11.41 -17.31 3.06
N LYS A 189 10.74 -17.74 4.14
CA LYS A 189 10.72 -19.14 4.58
C LYS A 189 9.98 -20.02 3.57
N GLU A 190 8.81 -19.60 3.10
CA GLU A 190 8.01 -20.29 2.08
C GLU A 190 8.73 -20.37 0.72
N GLU A 191 9.52 -19.35 0.37
CA GLU A 191 10.42 -19.34 -0.80
C GLU A 191 11.65 -20.27 -0.63
N GLY A 192 11.79 -20.94 0.52
CA GLY A 192 12.87 -21.88 0.81
C GLY A 192 14.21 -21.22 1.14
N LEU A 193 14.23 -19.91 1.44
CA LEU A 193 15.47 -19.21 1.79
C LEU A 193 15.98 -19.66 3.15
N ARG A 194 17.17 -20.25 3.23
CA ARG A 194 17.80 -20.66 4.50
C ARG A 194 18.91 -19.71 4.94
N ILE A 195 18.92 -19.35 6.22
CA ILE A 195 20.04 -18.64 6.84
C ILE A 195 21.08 -19.68 7.27
N THR A 196 22.29 -19.56 6.72
CA THR A 196 23.42 -20.44 7.02
C THR A 196 24.60 -19.61 7.52
N PRO A 197 25.56 -20.21 8.25
CA PRO A 197 26.75 -19.47 8.69
C PRO A 197 27.50 -18.77 7.55
N TRP A 198 27.46 -19.34 6.33
CA TRP A 198 28.09 -18.76 5.15
C TRP A 198 27.40 -17.49 4.63
N ASN A 199 26.07 -17.44 4.65
CA ASN A 199 25.33 -16.30 4.12
C ASN A 199 24.92 -15.27 5.19
N MET A 200 25.01 -15.62 6.47
CA MET A 200 24.61 -14.80 7.60
C MET A 200 25.28 -13.41 7.61
N PRO A 201 26.61 -13.26 7.41
CA PRO A 201 27.22 -11.94 7.40
C PRO A 201 26.66 -11.01 6.31
N SER A 202 26.36 -11.59 5.14
CA SER A 202 25.73 -10.85 4.04
C SER A 202 24.32 -10.41 4.40
N ARG A 203 23.52 -11.29 5.02
CA ARG A 203 22.10 -11.03 5.36
C ARG A 203 21.95 -10.03 6.50
N PHE A 204 22.79 -10.11 7.54
CA PHE A 204 22.67 -9.30 8.74
C PHE A 204 23.48 -7.99 8.71
N PHE A 205 24.54 -7.89 7.89
CA PHE A 205 25.38 -6.68 7.87
C PHE A 205 25.45 -6.04 6.49
N LEU A 206 25.88 -6.77 5.47
CA LEU A 206 26.13 -6.16 4.15
C LEU A 206 24.84 -5.69 3.47
N ARG A 207 23.76 -6.49 3.52
CA ARG A 207 22.47 -6.12 2.91
C ARG A 207 21.79 -4.94 3.61
N PRO A 208 21.70 -4.88 4.95
CA PRO A 208 21.22 -3.68 5.66
C PRO A 208 22.06 -2.44 5.34
N LEU A 209 23.40 -2.55 5.38
CA LEU A 209 24.29 -1.43 5.04
C LEU A 209 24.07 -0.95 3.60
N PHE A 210 24.02 -1.88 2.65
CA PHE A 210 23.73 -1.54 1.25
C PHE A 210 22.33 -0.90 1.10
N SER A 211 21.33 -1.38 1.84
CA SER A 211 20.00 -0.77 1.83
C SER A 211 20.01 0.66 2.36
N PHE A 212 20.78 0.94 3.42
CA PHE A 212 20.98 2.30 3.92
C PHE A 212 21.64 3.16 2.85
N LEU A 213 22.80 2.74 2.31
CA LEU A 213 23.56 3.52 1.32
C LEU A 213 22.75 3.77 0.05
N LYS A 214 22.02 2.75 -0.43
CA LYS A 214 21.07 2.87 -1.54
C LYS A 214 20.02 3.94 -1.28
N SER A 215 19.34 3.85 -0.14
CA SER A 215 18.27 4.78 0.22
C SER A 215 18.79 6.20 0.46
N TYR A 216 19.86 6.33 1.24
CA TYR A 216 20.35 7.63 1.72
C TYR A 216 21.16 8.36 0.64
N LEU A 217 22.14 7.70 0.02
CA LEU A 217 23.04 8.32 -0.95
C LEU A 217 22.49 8.27 -2.37
N PHE A 218 22.25 7.07 -2.90
CA PHE A 218 21.91 6.88 -4.31
C PHE A 218 20.49 7.36 -4.64
N GLN A 219 19.54 7.09 -3.75
CA GLN A 219 18.17 7.58 -3.86
C GLN A 219 17.98 8.95 -3.18
N ARG A 220 19.08 9.66 -2.91
CA ARG A 220 19.10 11.06 -2.47
C ARG A 220 18.30 11.33 -1.19
N GLY A 221 18.16 10.35 -0.30
CA GLY A 221 17.53 10.52 1.00
C GLY A 221 18.14 11.67 1.82
N TRP A 222 19.43 11.94 1.68
CA TRP A 222 20.08 13.10 2.32
C TRP A 222 19.42 14.46 2.00
N LYS A 223 18.70 14.59 0.87
CA LYS A 223 17.96 15.81 0.52
C LYS A 223 16.72 16.06 1.38
N ASP A 224 16.22 15.04 2.07
CA ASP A 224 15.08 15.15 2.98
C ASP A 224 15.49 15.39 4.44
N GLY A 225 16.77 15.68 4.69
CA GLY A 225 17.31 16.02 6.00
C GLY A 225 17.16 14.87 7.00
N PHE A 226 16.73 15.18 8.23
CA PHE A 226 16.53 14.19 9.28
C PHE A 226 15.56 13.08 8.88
N TYR A 227 14.44 13.42 8.24
CA TYR A 227 13.46 12.42 7.80
C TYR A 227 14.04 11.45 6.78
N GLY A 228 14.86 11.95 5.85
CA GLY A 228 15.54 11.10 4.89
C GLY A 228 16.56 10.16 5.54
N TYR A 229 17.31 10.65 6.52
CA TYR A 229 18.19 9.79 7.33
C TYR A 229 17.40 8.71 8.09
N ALA A 230 16.32 9.11 8.79
CA ALA A 230 15.47 8.20 9.57
C ALA A 230 14.84 7.11 8.68
N VAL A 231 14.25 7.48 7.54
CA VAL A 231 13.64 6.54 6.59
C VAL A 231 14.69 5.59 6.00
N SER A 232 15.90 6.08 5.69
CA SER A 232 16.99 5.22 5.23
C SER A 232 17.47 4.25 6.32
N LEU A 233 17.54 4.70 7.59
CA LEU A 233 17.87 3.85 8.72
C LEU A 233 16.80 2.77 8.94
N PHE A 234 15.53 3.16 8.89
CA PHE A 234 14.41 2.22 8.97
C PHE A 234 14.43 1.20 7.83
N SER A 235 14.79 1.61 6.61
CA SER A 235 14.93 0.69 5.46
C SER A 235 16.01 -0.37 5.71
N ALA A 236 17.15 0.03 6.26
CA ALA A 236 18.21 -0.90 6.64
C ALA A 236 17.78 -1.85 7.77
N PHE A 237 17.12 -1.30 8.79
CA PHE A 237 16.63 -2.08 9.92
C PHE A 237 15.53 -3.06 9.49
N TYR A 238 14.68 -2.68 8.53
CA TYR A 238 13.68 -3.56 7.94
C TYR A 238 14.33 -4.79 7.30
N VAL A 239 15.41 -4.59 6.54
CA VAL A 239 16.16 -5.68 5.92
C VAL A 239 16.80 -6.59 6.96
N LEU A 240 17.34 -6.02 8.05
CA LEU A 240 17.91 -6.80 9.14
C LEU A 240 16.83 -7.65 9.85
N VAL A 241 15.77 -7.00 10.34
CA VAL A 241 14.74 -7.63 11.17
C VAL A 241 14.01 -8.75 10.43
N LYS A 242 13.70 -8.58 9.13
CA LYS A 242 13.05 -9.67 8.37
C LYS A 242 13.93 -10.92 8.24
N TYR A 243 15.26 -10.76 8.11
CA TYR A 243 16.17 -11.91 8.09
C TYR A 243 16.38 -12.52 9.47
N MET A 244 16.36 -11.72 10.53
CA MET A 244 16.41 -12.23 11.91
C MET A 244 15.16 -13.06 12.24
N LYS A 245 13.97 -12.56 11.90
CA LYS A 245 12.72 -13.32 12.05
C LYS A 245 12.71 -14.63 11.27
N LEU A 246 13.21 -14.61 10.04
CA LEU A 246 13.40 -15.84 9.27
C LEU A 246 14.34 -16.84 9.99
N TYR A 247 15.44 -16.36 10.55
CA TYR A 247 16.37 -17.21 11.31
C TYR A 247 15.72 -17.77 12.58
N GLU A 248 14.95 -16.97 13.32
CA GLU A 248 14.17 -17.43 14.48
C GLU A 248 13.20 -18.55 14.09
N MET A 249 12.38 -18.33 13.05
CA MET A 249 11.41 -19.32 12.54
C MET A 249 12.06 -20.63 12.07
N GLN A 250 13.33 -20.60 11.66
CA GLN A 250 14.09 -21.79 11.25
C GLN A 250 14.67 -22.55 12.43
N ASN A 251 14.94 -21.87 13.55
CA ASN A 251 15.49 -22.49 14.75
C ASN A 251 14.41 -22.96 15.72
N GLU A 252 13.24 -22.33 15.74
CA GLU A 252 12.07 -22.79 16.49
C GLU A 252 11.61 -24.17 16.00
N GLU A 253 11.63 -24.44 14.70
CA GLU A 253 11.36 -25.79 14.15
C GLU A 253 12.41 -26.83 14.57
N ASN A 254 13.66 -26.40 14.79
CA ASN A 254 14.74 -27.28 15.23
C ASN A 254 14.78 -27.46 16.75
N SER A 255 14.10 -26.58 17.51
CA SER A 255 14.05 -26.63 18.96
C SER A 255 12.65 -27.07 19.40
N ASN A 256 12.49 -28.31 19.87
CA ASN A 256 11.33 -28.76 20.65
C ASN A 256 11.27 -27.98 21.99
N ARG A 257 10.99 -26.67 21.94
CA ARG A 257 10.73 -25.87 23.12
C ARG A 257 9.25 -26.01 23.45
N PRO A 258 8.89 -26.45 24.67
CA PRO A 258 7.49 -26.43 25.09
C PRO A 258 6.97 -24.98 25.02
N GLU A 259 5.72 -24.83 24.59
CA GLU A 259 5.00 -23.55 24.55
C GLU A 259 5.23 -22.80 25.86
N ARG A 260 5.88 -21.63 25.78
CA ARG A 260 5.79 -20.66 26.87
C ARG A 260 4.38 -20.10 26.84
N LEU A 261 3.53 -20.59 27.73
CA LEU A 261 2.37 -19.87 28.21
C LEU A 261 2.85 -18.47 28.63
N LEU A 262 2.56 -17.48 27.80
CA LEU A 262 2.67 -16.09 28.19
C LEU A 262 1.28 -15.66 28.66
N ASP A 263 1.07 -15.82 29.96
CA ASP A 263 0.14 -15.01 30.73
C ASP A 263 0.59 -13.55 30.73
N SER A 264 -0.41 -12.66 30.72
CA SER A 264 -0.43 -11.17 30.83
C SER A 264 -0.06 -10.34 29.60
#